data_AF-A0AAW2CIG1-F1
#
_entry.id   AF-A0AAW2CIG1-F1
#
_cell.length_a   1.000
_cell.length_b   1.000
_cell.length_c   1.000
_cell.angle_alpha   90.00
_cell.angle_beta   90.00
_cell.angle_gamma   90.00
#
_symmetry.space_group_name_H-M   'P 1'
#
loop_
_entity.id
_entity.type
_entity.pdbx_description
1 polymer ?
#
loop_
_entity_poly.entity_id
_entity_poly.type
_entity_poly.pdbx_seq_one_letter_code
_entity_poly.pdbx_strand_id
1 'polypeptide(L)'
;MAGEEGMGSGIEKFDGTDSAYWKMQIEDYFYRKKLHLPLLGRKPEIMKDEDWNLLDRQVLRVIRLTQSRSVAYNVVKKNIIMDLIKALSSMYEKPSTNNKDSCEDLLEEVQ
;
A
#
# COMPACT_ATOMS: atom_id res chain seq x y z
N MET A 1 7.92 12.69 29.15
CA MET A 1 8.55 11.91 28.06
C MET A 1 7.68 12.09 26.84
N ALA A 2 8.24 12.57 25.73
CA ALA A 2 7.49 12.70 24.49
C ALA A 2 7.10 11.28 24.06
N GLY A 3 5.82 10.96 24.17
CA GLY A 3 5.28 9.75 23.60
C GLY A 3 5.58 9.82 22.11
N GLU A 4 6.39 8.88 21.64
CA GLU A 4 6.43 8.57 20.23
C GLU A 4 4.99 8.21 19.86
N GLU A 5 4.28 9.12 19.20
CA GLU A 5 3.12 8.75 18.37
C GLU A 5 3.64 7.97 17.14
N GLY A 6 4.47 6.96 17.38
CA GLY A 6 4.88 5.97 16.42
C GLY A 6 3.67 5.10 16.20
N MET A 7 2.85 5.46 15.20
CA MET A 7 1.84 4.61 14.57
C MET A 7 1.28 3.54 15.52
N GLY A 8 0.50 3.97 16.51
CA GLY A 8 -0.01 3.14 17.62
C GLY A 8 -1.03 2.06 17.23
N SER A 9 -0.84 1.39 16.10
CA SER A 9 -1.75 0.40 15.51
C SER A 9 -1.17 -1.01 15.41
N GLY A 10 0.06 -1.26 15.85
CA GLY A 10 0.61 -2.62 15.91
C GLY A 10 0.85 -3.27 14.55
N ILE A 11 0.95 -2.49 13.46
CA ILE A 11 1.20 -3.05 12.12
C ILE A 11 2.62 -3.56 12.06
N GLU A 12 2.76 -4.84 11.73
CA GLU A 12 4.06 -5.47 11.58
C GLU A 12 4.85 -4.90 10.39
N LYS A 13 6.17 -4.84 10.56
CA LYS A 13 7.06 -4.41 9.50
C LYS A 13 7.15 -5.48 8.41
N PHE A 14 6.79 -5.15 7.18
CA PHE A 14 6.93 -6.05 6.05
C PHE A 14 8.40 -6.26 5.67
N ASP A 15 8.87 -7.49 5.81
CA ASP A 15 10.23 -7.91 5.47
C ASP A 15 10.32 -8.71 4.17
N GLY A 16 9.19 -8.91 3.50
CA GLY A 16 9.07 -9.74 2.30
C GLY A 16 8.44 -11.10 2.56
N THR A 17 8.16 -11.45 3.81
CA THR A 17 7.42 -12.65 4.19
C THR A 17 5.96 -12.31 4.51
N ASP A 18 5.08 -13.31 4.37
CA ASP A 18 3.65 -13.22 4.67
C ASP A 18 2.97 -11.94 4.14
N SER A 19 3.08 -11.73 2.82
CA SER A 19 2.54 -10.54 2.16
C SER A 19 1.01 -10.42 2.32
N ALA A 20 0.30 -11.55 2.43
CA ALA A 20 -1.14 -11.58 2.66
C ALA A 20 -1.51 -10.97 4.03
N TYR A 21 -0.83 -11.40 5.10
CA TYR A 21 -1.09 -10.86 6.44
C TYR A 21 -0.74 -9.37 6.56
N TRP A 22 0.39 -8.96 5.98
CA TRP A 22 0.76 -7.54 5.97
C TRP A 22 -0.25 -6.67 5.19
N LYS A 23 -0.71 -7.12 4.01
CA LYS A 23 -1.74 -6.43 3.23
C LYS A 23 -3.03 -6.24 4.03
N MET A 24 -3.49 -7.31 4.68
CA MET A 24 -4.67 -7.29 5.54
C MET A 24 -4.56 -6.21 6.64
N GLN A 25 -3.41 -6.10 7.33
CA GLN A 25 -3.20 -5.08 8.36
C GLN A 25 -3.21 -3.66 7.80
N ILE A 26 -2.57 -3.45 6.65
CA ILE A 26 -2.46 -2.15 5.98
C ILE A 26 -3.83 -1.66 5.48
N GLU A 27 -4.60 -2.57 4.90
CA GLU A 27 -5.93 -2.28 4.37
C GLU A 27 -6.88 -1.83 5.49
N ASP A 28 -6.98 -2.61 6.58
CA ASP A 28 -7.81 -2.24 7.74
C ASP A 28 -7.38 -0.89 8.33
N TYR A 29 -6.06 -0.63 8.38
CA TYR A 29 -5.55 0.67 8.80
C TYR A 29 -6.02 1.81 7.90
N PHE A 30 -5.96 1.65 6.57
CA PHE A 30 -6.41 2.68 5.64
C PHE A 30 -7.92 2.90 5.69
N TYR A 31 -8.73 1.86 5.82
CA TYR A 31 -10.17 2.01 6.03
C TYR A 31 -10.48 2.76 7.32
N ARG A 32 -9.86 2.36 8.43
CA ARG A 32 -10.03 3.02 9.74
C ARG A 32 -9.62 4.49 9.71
N LYS A 33 -8.58 4.84 8.95
CA LYS A 33 -8.08 6.21 8.80
C LYS A 33 -8.77 7.01 7.68
N LYS A 34 -9.74 6.41 6.96
CA LYS A 34 -10.40 7.01 5.78
C LYS A 34 -9.41 7.41 4.67
N LEU A 35 -8.36 6.61 4.50
CA LEU A 35 -7.29 6.77 3.50
C LEU A 35 -7.34 5.68 2.41
N HIS A 36 -8.46 4.98 2.25
CA HIS A 36 -8.58 3.85 1.33
C HIS A 36 -8.69 4.26 -0.16
N LEU A 37 -9.09 5.49 -0.46
CA LEU A 37 -9.40 5.90 -1.85
C LEU A 37 -8.24 5.72 -2.85
N PRO A 38 -6.97 6.07 -2.53
CA PRO A 38 -5.86 5.84 -3.45
C PRO A 38 -5.61 4.38 -3.80
N LEU A 39 -6.08 3.42 -2.98
CA LEU A 39 -5.94 1.99 -3.25
C LEU A 39 -6.76 1.56 -4.48
N LEU A 40 -7.83 2.30 -4.82
CA LEU A 40 -8.67 2.04 -5.99
C LEU A 40 -7.96 2.36 -7.32
N GLY A 41 -6.79 3.01 -7.28
CA GLY A 41 -5.99 3.34 -8.45
C GLY A 41 -6.57 4.39 -9.40
N ARG A 42 -7.80 4.85 -9.17
CA ARG A 42 -8.46 5.90 -9.97
C ARG A 42 -8.92 7.06 -9.10
N LYS A 43 -8.58 8.28 -9.54
CA LYS A 43 -9.09 9.51 -8.93
C LYS A 43 -10.58 9.68 -9.26
N PRO A 44 -11.46 9.94 -8.27
CA PRO A 44 -12.84 10.34 -8.55
C PRO A 44 -12.92 11.66 -9.33
N GLU A 45 -13.87 11.78 -10.26
CA GLU A 45 -14.04 13.00 -11.08
C GLU A 45 -14.32 14.25 -10.25
N ILE A 46 -15.05 14.09 -9.15
CA ILE A 46 -15.42 15.18 -8.23
C ILE A 46 -14.26 15.67 -7.35
N MET A 47 -13.10 15.01 -7.40
CA MET A 47 -11.94 15.32 -6.56
C MET A 47 -10.91 16.15 -7.31
N LYS A 48 -10.37 17.19 -6.65
CA LYS A 48 -9.28 18.00 -7.19
C LYS A 48 -7.99 17.18 -7.26
N ASP A 49 -7.14 17.50 -8.23
CA ASP A 49 -5.85 16.83 -8.40
C ASP A 49 -4.92 17.03 -7.20
N GLU A 50 -4.94 18.23 -6.61
CA GLU A 50 -4.15 18.57 -5.43
C GLU A 50 -4.53 17.71 -4.22
N ASP A 51 -5.84 17.54 -3.97
CA ASP A 51 -6.36 16.73 -2.88
C ASP A 51 -6.03 15.24 -3.11
N TRP A 52 -6.17 14.77 -4.35
CA TRP A 52 -5.81 13.40 -4.73
C TRP A 52 -4.31 13.13 -4.53
N ASN A 53 -3.45 14.02 -5.02
CA ASN A 53 -2.00 13.90 -4.86
C ASN A 53 -1.57 13.93 -3.40
N LEU A 54 -2.27 14.70 -2.56
CA LEU A 54 -2.03 14.71 -1.11
C LEU A 54 -2.41 13.37 -0.47
N LEU A 55 -3.57 12.79 -0.82
CA LEU A 55 -3.98 11.48 -0.33
C LEU A 55 -3.02 10.38 -0.80
N ASP A 56 -2.66 10.38 -2.08
CA ASP A 56 -1.70 9.43 -2.66
C ASP A 56 -0.36 9.50 -1.89
N ARG A 57 0.16 10.71 -1.63
CA ARG A 57 1.38 10.89 -0.84
C ARG A 57 1.24 10.39 0.60
N GLN A 58 0.08 10.54 1.23
CA GLN A 58 -0.16 10.06 2.60
C GLN A 58 -0.16 8.53 2.68
N VAL A 59 -0.89 7.88 1.78
CA VAL A 59 -0.92 6.41 1.69
C VAL A 59 0.47 5.86 1.36
N LEU A 60 1.20 6.48 0.42
CA LEU A 60 2.59 6.13 0.10
C LEU A 60 3.49 6.18 1.34
N ARG A 61 3.33 7.24 2.15
CA ARG A 61 4.12 7.42 3.37
C ARG A 61 3.86 6.29 4.36
N VAL A 62 2.61 5.91 4.55
CA VAL A 62 2.25 4.81 5.47
C VAL A 62 2.84 3.50 4.97
N ILE A 63 2.67 3.13 3.70
CA ILE A 63 3.21 1.87 3.16
C ILE A 63 4.75 1.82 3.30
N ARG A 64 5.46 2.90 2.98
CA ARG A 64 6.92 2.97 3.15
C ARG A 64 7.33 2.87 4.62
N LEU A 65 6.52 3.43 5.53
CA LEU A 65 6.77 3.38 6.98
C LEU A 65 6.42 2.03 7.60
N THR A 66 5.65 1.16 6.95
CA THR A 66 5.40 -0.21 7.42
C THR A 66 6.32 -1.23 6.77
N GLN A 67 7.25 -0.80 5.92
CA GLN A 67 8.26 -1.66 5.35
C GLN A 67 9.50 -1.74 6.25
N SER A 68 10.15 -2.89 6.20
CA SER A 68 11.54 -3.06 6.65
C SER A 68 12.48 -2.23 5.77
N ARG A 69 13.70 -1.99 6.27
CA ARG A 69 14.69 -1.16 5.57
C ARG A 69 15.04 -1.72 4.18
N SER A 70 15.17 -3.04 4.05
CA SER A 70 15.53 -3.72 2.81
C SER A 70 14.42 -3.57 1.75
N VAL A 71 13.17 -3.83 2.14
CA VAL A 71 12.02 -3.71 1.25
C VAL A 71 11.81 -2.25 0.81
N ALA A 72 11.88 -1.30 1.74
CA ALA A 72 11.69 0.12 1.45
C ALA A 72 12.71 0.66 0.43
N TYR A 73 13.95 0.16 0.47
CA TYR A 73 14.99 0.56 -0.47
C TYR A 73 14.70 0.11 -1.91
N ASN A 74 14.08 -1.07 -2.08
CA ASN A 74 13.72 -1.60 -3.40
C ASN A 74 12.67 -0.75 -4.12
N VAL A 75 11.80 -0.09 -3.36
CA VAL A 75 10.64 0.65 -3.90
C VAL A 75 10.74 2.17 -3.72
N VAL A 76 11.88 2.69 -3.22
CA VAL A 76 12.09 4.12 -2.92
C VAL A 76 11.83 5.05 -4.11
N LYS A 77 12.06 4.56 -5.34
CA LYS A 77 11.86 5.33 -6.58
C LYS A 77 10.39 5.41 -7.02
N LYS A 78 9.48 4.64 -6.42
CA LYS A 78 8.06 4.58 -6.81
C LYS A 78 7.27 5.65 -6.06
N ASN A 79 6.90 6.71 -6.75
CA ASN A 79 6.27 7.91 -6.17
C ASN A 79 4.75 7.98 -6.37
N ILE A 80 4.14 6.91 -6.89
CA ILE A 80 2.70 6.73 -7.09
C ILE A 80 2.31 5.41 -6.43
N ILE A 81 1.17 5.33 -5.73
CA ILE A 81 0.73 4.09 -5.07
C ILE A 81 0.63 2.92 -6.04
N MET A 82 0.08 3.13 -7.22
CA MET A 82 -0.09 2.07 -8.21
C MET A 82 1.25 1.44 -8.61
N ASP A 83 2.26 2.27 -8.82
CA ASP A 83 3.60 1.79 -9.15
C ASP A 83 4.28 1.08 -7.98
N LEU A 84 3.99 1.52 -6.75
CA LEU A 84 4.51 0.92 -5.52
C LEU A 84 3.90 -0.48 -5.31
N ILE A 85 2.57 -0.58 -5.35
CA ILE A 85 1.83 -1.83 -5.17
C ILE A 85 2.26 -2.83 -6.24
N LYS A 86 2.29 -2.41 -7.52
CA LYS A 86 2.75 -3.26 -8.62
C LYS A 86 4.18 -3.77 -8.41
N ALA A 87 5.08 -2.93 -7.92
CA ALA A 87 6.45 -3.34 -7.62
C ALA A 87 6.52 -4.34 -6.46
N LEU A 88 5.73 -4.15 -5.40
CA LEU A 88 5.68 -5.07 -4.27
C LEU A 88 5.13 -6.44 -4.71
N SER A 89 4.04 -6.46 -5.48
CA SER A 89 3.46 -7.71 -5.98
C SER A 89 4.44 -8.45 -6.88
N SER A 90 5.09 -7.75 -7.81
CA SER A 90 6.10 -8.38 -8.68
C SER A 90 7.29 -8.98 -7.93
N MET A 91 7.64 -8.46 -6.74
CA MET A 91 8.81 -8.91 -5.99
C MET A 91 8.51 -10.01 -4.98
N TYR A 92 7.34 -9.95 -4.33
CA TYR A 92 7.03 -10.75 -3.15
C TYR A 92 5.82 -11.67 -3.32
N GLU A 93 5.03 -11.49 -4.38
CA GLU A 93 3.99 -12.43 -4.75
C GLU A 93 4.57 -13.44 -5.74
N LYS A 94 4.23 -14.71 -5.55
CA LYS A 94 4.62 -15.75 -6.47
C LYS A 94 3.79 -15.56 -7.74
N PRO A 95 4.36 -15.75 -8.94
CA PRO A 95 3.54 -15.89 -10.14
C PRO A 95 2.61 -17.08 -9.93
N SER A 96 1.33 -16.82 -9.72
CA SER A 96 0.33 -17.88 -9.70
C SER A 96 0.29 -18.46 -11.11
N THR A 97 0.25 -19.77 -11.23
CA THR A 97 0.08 -20.43 -12.52
C THR A 97 -1.36 -20.26 -12.97
N ASN A 98 -1.77 -19.05 -13.35
CA ASN A 98 -2.99 -18.77 -14.09
C ASN A 98 -2.79 -17.46 -14.87
N ASN A 99 -2.80 -17.57 -16.20
CA ASN A 99 -2.65 -16.44 -17.10
C ASN A 99 -3.91 -15.57 -17.05
N LYS A 100 -3.90 -14.50 -16.24
CA LYS A 100 -4.69 -13.30 -16.47
C LYS A 100 -4.02 -12.13 -15.74
N ASP A 101 -4.04 -10.96 -16.36
CA ASP A 101 -3.19 -9.81 -16.02
C ASP A 101 -3.26 -9.40 -14.53
N SER A 102 -2.20 -9.78 -13.80
CA SER A 102 -1.95 -9.69 -12.34
C SER A 102 -2.07 -8.29 -11.70
N CYS A 103 -2.51 -7.26 -12.41
CA CYS A 103 -2.84 -5.96 -11.83
C CYS A 103 -4.30 -5.88 -11.34
N GLU A 104 -5.21 -6.72 -11.85
CA GLU A 104 -6.62 -6.74 -11.45
C GLU A 104 -6.89 -7.62 -10.21
N ASP A 105 -6.08 -8.66 -9.97
CA ASP A 105 -6.24 -9.57 -8.82
C ASP A 105 -6.06 -8.88 -7.44
N LEU A 106 -5.39 -7.71 -7.40
CA LEU A 106 -5.30 -6.91 -6.16
C LEU A 106 -6.58 -6.13 -5.85
N LEU A 107 -7.49 -6.01 -6.82
CA LEU A 107 -8.73 -5.24 -6.72
C LEU A 107 -9.97 -6.14 -6.63
N GLU A 108 -9.90 -7.42 -7.03
CA GLU A 108 -11.04 -8.35 -6.98
C GLU A 108 -11.22 -9.09 -5.63
N GLU A 109 -10.24 -9.12 -4.72
CA GLU A 109 -10.44 -9.75 -3.39
C GLU A 109 -11.20 -8.86 -2.37
N VAL A 110 -11.68 -7.67 -2.78
CA VAL A 110 -12.38 -6.70 -1.91
C VAL A 110 -13.78 -6.29 -2.44
N GLN A 111 -14.48 -7.21 -3.12
CA GLN A 111 -15.94 -7.14 -3.33
C GLN A 111 -16.58 -8.50 -3.08
#